data_AF-A0A383CMD7-F1
#
_entry.id   AF-A0A383CMD7-F1
#
_cell.length_a   1.000
_cell.length_b   1.000
_cell.length_c   1.000
_cell.angle_alpha   90.00
_cell.angle_beta   90.00
_cell.angle_gamma   90.00
#
_symmetry.space_group_name_H-M   'P 1'
#
loop_
_entity.id
_entity.type
_entity.pdbx_description
1 polymer ?
#
loop_
_entity_poly.entity_id
_entity_poly.type
_entity_poly.pdbx_seq_one_letter_code
_entity_poly.pdbx_strand_id
1 'polypeptide(L)' 'MDISFNTIPLTPIFGAEIVDVDLSADTGQDLFSLIYQAFLDYQVLVFRRQNMS' A
#
# COMPACT_ATOMS: atom_id res chain seq x y z
N MET A 1 -6.00 6.91 -15.69
CA MET A 1 -4.69 6.75 -15.04
C MET A 1 -4.79 5.43 -14.32
N ASP A 2 -3.99 4.43 -14.69
CA ASP A 2 -4.01 3.16 -13.96
C ASP A 2 -3.41 3.40 -12.57
N ILE A 3 -4.23 3.25 -11.54
CA ILE A 3 -3.79 3.30 -10.16
C ILE A 3 -3.15 1.95 -9.87
N SER A 4 -1.86 1.95 -9.56
CA SER A 4 -1.11 0.74 -9.23
C SER A 4 0.03 1.06 -8.28
N PHE A 5 0.41 0.09 -7.46
CA PHE A 5 1.57 0.11 -6.58
C PHE A 5 2.22 -1.27 -6.58
N ASN A 6 3.46 -1.37 -6.10
CA ASN A 6 4.16 -2.64 -5.96
C ASN A 6 4.20 -3.07 -4.49
N THR A 7 4.23 -4.39 -4.25
CA THR A 7 4.41 -4.97 -2.92
C THR A 7 5.74 -5.72 -2.83
N ILE A 8 6.46 -5.50 -1.73
CA ILE A 8 7.68 -6.24 -1.40
C ILE A 8 7.38 -7.03 -0.12
N PRO A 9 7.23 -8.36 -0.18
CA PRO A 9 6.97 -9.17 1.00
C PRO A 9 8.07 -9.01 2.05
N LEU A 10 7.69 -8.78 3.30
CA LEU A 10 8.61 -8.73 4.44
C LEU A 10 8.94 -10.13 4.94
N THR A 11 7.96 -11.03 4.88
CA THR A 11 8.12 -12.46 5.14
C THR A 11 7.30 -13.26 4.12
N PRO A 12 7.52 -14.59 4.00
CA PRO A 12 6.75 -15.41 3.07
C PRO A 12 5.25 -15.55 3.40
N ILE A 13 4.84 -15.22 4.63
CA ILE A 13 3.50 -15.58 5.14
C ILE A 13 2.67 -14.34 5.51
N PHE A 14 3.32 -13.25 5.94
CA PHE A 14 2.66 -11.98 6.24
C PHE A 14 3.64 -10.80 6.14
N GLY A 15 3.09 -9.61 6.02
CA GLY A 15 3.81 -8.35 5.94
C GLY A 15 4.25 -8.02 4.51
N ALA A 16 3.96 -6.80 4.06
CA ALA A 16 4.52 -6.25 2.84
C ALA A 16 4.86 -4.76 2.99
N GLU A 17 5.91 -4.32 2.32
CA GLU A 17 6.13 -2.91 2.03
C GLU A 17 5.38 -2.56 0.74
N ILE A 18 4.58 -1.49 0.78
CA ILE A 18 3.98 -0.91 -0.42
C ILE A 18 4.87 0.22 -0.91
N VAL A 19 5.27 0.15 -2.17
CA VAL A 19 6.11 1.14 -2.85
C VAL A 19 5.40 1.73 -4.07
N ASP A 20 5.87 2.90 -4.50
CA ASP A 20 5.29 3.65 -5.62
C ASP A 20 3.84 4.13 -5.38
N VAL A 21 3.49 4.36 -4.11
CA VAL A 21 2.21 4.95 -3.69
C VAL A 21 2.43 6.32 -3.05
N ASP A 22 1.63 7.30 -3.46
CA ASP A 22 1.55 8.62 -2.83
C ASP A 22 0.34 8.66 -1.89
N LEU A 23 0.60 8.81 -0.59
CA LEU A 23 -0.42 8.97 0.44
C LEU A 23 -0.47 10.39 1.00
N SER A 24 0.20 11.35 0.35
CA SER A 24 0.19 12.77 0.77
C SER A 24 -1.10 13.50 0.37
N ALA A 25 -1.87 12.93 -0.55
CA ALA A 25 -3.18 13.42 -1.00
C ALA A 25 -4.29 12.44 -0.63
N ASP A 26 -5.54 12.83 -0.89
CA ASP A 26 -6.68 11.92 -0.74
C ASP A 26 -6.52 10.70 -1.64
N THR A 27 -6.53 9.53 -1.00
CA THR A 27 -6.40 8.21 -1.61
C THR A 27 -7.52 7.95 -2.63
N GLY A 28 -8.74 8.45 -2.36
CA GLY A 28 -9.92 8.06 -3.12
C GLY A 28 -10.27 6.56 -3.00
N GLN A 29 -11.42 6.17 -3.55
CA GLN A 29 -11.96 4.82 -3.35
C GLN A 29 -11.16 3.73 -4.06
N ASP A 30 -10.63 4.01 -5.25
CA ASP A 30 -9.94 3.01 -6.07
C ASP A 30 -8.61 2.58 -5.44
N LEU A 31 -7.76 3.55 -5.06
CA LEU A 31 -6.50 3.26 -4.39
C LEU A 31 -6.72 2.64 -3.01
N PHE A 32 -7.73 3.11 -2.26
CA PHE A 32 -8.10 2.49 -0.99
C PHE A 32 -8.47 1.01 -1.17
N SER A 33 -9.25 0.67 -2.20
CA SER A 33 -9.69 -0.69 -2.45
C SER A 33 -8.51 -1.61 -2.78
N LEU A 34 -7.52 -1.11 -3.51
CA LEU A 34 -6.26 -1.82 -3.78
C LEU A 34 -5.44 -2.04 -2.51
N ILE A 35 -5.25 -0.98 -1.70
CA ILE A 35 -4.52 -1.08 -0.42
C ILE A 35 -5.23 -2.05 0.53
N TYR A 36 -6.56 -2.02 0.56
CA TYR A 36 -7.36 -2.92 1.38
C TYR A 36 -7.18 -4.38 0.95
N GLN A 37 -7.19 -4.67 -0.35
CA GLN A 37 -6.90 -6.02 -0.84
C GLN A 37 -5.49 -6.47 -0.43
N ALA A 38 -4.48 -5.62 -0.59
CA ALA A 38 -3.12 -5.93 -0.14
C ALA A 38 -3.06 -6.16 1.39
N PHE A 39 -3.87 -5.43 2.17
CA PHE A 39 -3.97 -5.66 3.61
C PHE A 39 -4.57 -7.03 3.93
N LEU A 40 -5.59 -7.48 3.19
CA LEU A 40 -6.14 -8.83 3.36
C LEU A 40 -5.12 -9.92 3.03
N ASP A 41 -4.27 -9.71 2.03
CA ASP A 41 -3.27 -10.68 1.60
C ASP A 41 -2.08 -10.73 2.57
N TYR A 42 -1.61 -9.58 3.05
CA TYR A 42 -0.37 -9.46 3.82
C TYR A 42 -0.57 -9.16 5.30
N GLN A 43 -1.78 -8.80 5.77
CA GLN A 43 -2.17 -8.49 7.16
C GLN A 43 -1.48 -7.28 7.80
N VAL A 44 -0.26 -6.94 7.39
CA VAL A 44 0.51 -5.79 7.85
C VAL A 44 1.12 -5.12 6.62
N LEU A 45 0.92 -3.82 6.49
CA LEU A 45 1.46 -3.02 5.40
C LEU A 45 2.37 -1.92 5.96
N VAL A 46 3.54 -1.77 5.35
CA VAL A 46 4.49 -0.70 5.68
C VAL A 46 4.57 0.25 4.49
N PHE A 47 4.42 1.54 4.77
CA PHE A 47 4.57 2.63 3.80
C PHE A 47 5.76 3.49 4.23
N ARG A 48 6.86 3.44 3.48
CA ARG A 48 8.05 4.26 3.80
C ARG A 48 7.98 5.61 3.10
N ARG A 49 8.69 6.60 3.67
CA ARG A 49 8.88 7.95 3.09
C ARG A 49 7.58 8.71 2.82
N GLN A 50 6.54 8.47 3.62
CA GLN A 50 5.32 9.25 3.58
C GLN A 50 5.51 10.51 4.43
N ASN A 51 5.49 11.67 3.78
CA ASN A 51 5.52 12.96 4.45
C ASN A 51 4.07 13.40 4.69
N MET A 52 3.52 13.03 5.84
CA MET A 52 2.17 13.40 6.25
C MET A 52 2.23 14.62 7.17
N SER A 53 1.41 15.64 6.89
CA SER A 53 1.29 16.88 7.68
C SER A 53 -0.02 16.96 8.45
#